data_AF-A0A933HTF9-F1
#
_entry.id   AF-A0A933HTF9-F1
#
_cell.length_a   1.000
_cell.length_b   1.000
_cell.length_c   1.000
_cell.angle_alpha   90.00
_cell.angle_beta   90.00
_cell.angle_gamma   90.00
#
_symmetry.space_group_name_H-M   'P 1'
#
loop_
_entity.id
_entity.type
_entity.pdbx_description
1 polymer ?
#
loop_
_entity_poly.entity_id
_entity_poly.type
_entity_poly.pdbx_seq_one_letter_code
_entity_poly.pdbx_strand_id
1 'polypeptide(L)'
;MGILERWKLTPDELNEILESRPSLRGITFGYVSEYKLRKLWFSDKRFSQLSTPDDHDRTRKGDFTFIYKDAHISVEAKSLQTRSIKRGDGAVVGKFQCDASDRRAIRLPNGKTIETTCLLVGEFDLLAVNLFEFSQEWRFAFAKNTELPRTRYPKYTPQQRKYLLATLMDISWPPKPPFFDEPFRLLDEIVKRKLGRN
;
A
#
# COMPACT_ATOMS: atom_id res chain seq x y z
N MET A 1 -23.55 -9.38 19.59
CA MET A 1 -24.28 -9.56 18.31
C MET A 1 -23.44 -8.98 17.19
N GLY A 2 -23.05 -9.80 16.22
CA GLY A 2 -22.22 -9.40 15.08
C GLY A 2 -22.97 -8.52 14.09
N ILE A 3 -22.26 -7.88 13.16
CA ILE A 3 -22.89 -6.99 12.15
C ILE A 3 -23.85 -7.76 11.23
N LEU A 4 -23.49 -8.98 10.83
CA LEU A 4 -24.31 -9.84 9.98
C LEU A 4 -25.63 -10.23 10.67
N GLU A 5 -25.57 -10.59 11.96
CA GLU A 5 -26.76 -10.89 12.77
C GLU A 5 -27.69 -9.68 12.88
N ARG A 6 -27.13 -8.49 13.14
CA ARG A 6 -27.91 -7.23 13.20
C ARG A 6 -28.62 -6.93 11.89
N TRP A 7 -27.98 -7.21 10.76
CA TRP A 7 -28.53 -6.98 9.43
C TRP A 7 -29.40 -8.12 8.94
N LYS A 8 -29.48 -9.23 9.69
CA LYS A 8 -30.15 -10.47 9.27
C LYS A 8 -29.61 -10.98 7.92
N LEU A 9 -28.28 -10.87 7.75
CA LEU A 9 -27.58 -11.25 6.53
C LEU A 9 -26.83 -12.57 6.77
N THR A 10 -27.02 -13.53 5.88
CA THR A 10 -26.25 -14.77 5.85
C THR A 10 -24.91 -14.56 5.14
N PRO A 11 -23.89 -15.41 5.41
CA PRO A 11 -22.65 -15.39 4.66
C PRO A 11 -22.85 -15.55 3.14
N ASP A 12 -23.81 -16.39 2.72
CA ASP A 12 -24.07 -16.65 1.30
C ASP A 12 -24.67 -15.42 0.59
N GLU A 13 -25.62 -14.71 1.21
CA GLU A 13 -26.14 -13.45 0.67
C GLU A 13 -25.03 -12.38 0.57
N LEU A 14 -24.12 -12.32 1.55
CA LEU A 14 -22.97 -11.43 1.46
C LEU A 14 -22.05 -11.80 0.28
N ASN A 15 -21.79 -13.10 0.08
CA ASN A 15 -21.00 -13.57 -1.05
C ASN A 15 -21.66 -13.21 -2.38
N GLU A 16 -22.97 -13.41 -2.53
CA GLU A 16 -23.73 -13.03 -3.74
C GLU A 16 -23.62 -11.52 -4.02
N ILE A 17 -23.73 -10.68 -2.98
CA ILE A 17 -23.57 -9.23 -3.11
C ILE A 17 -22.15 -8.86 -3.58
N LEU A 18 -21.11 -9.52 -3.04
CA LEU A 18 -19.72 -9.25 -3.40
C LEU A 18 -19.38 -9.78 -4.80
N GLU A 19 -19.90 -10.93 -5.20
CA GLU A 19 -19.67 -11.51 -6.52
C GLU A 19 -20.34 -10.71 -7.63
N SER A 20 -21.55 -10.21 -7.38
CA SER A 20 -22.31 -9.38 -8.33
C SER A 20 -21.76 -7.96 -8.50
N ARG A 21 -20.92 -7.47 -7.57
CA ARG A 21 -20.43 -6.08 -7.55
C ARG A 21 -18.90 -6.00 -7.46
N PRO A 22 -18.18 -6.01 -8.60
CA PRO A 22 -16.72 -5.98 -8.63
C PRO A 22 -16.08 -4.79 -7.89
N SER A 23 -16.71 -3.61 -7.93
CA SER A 23 -16.23 -2.41 -7.23
C SER A 23 -16.28 -2.58 -5.71
N LEU A 24 -17.41 -3.03 -5.19
CA LEU A 24 -17.60 -3.31 -3.76
C LEU A 24 -16.64 -4.41 -3.30
N ARG A 25 -16.47 -5.47 -4.10
CA ARG A 25 -15.51 -6.54 -3.82
C ARG A 25 -14.09 -6.00 -3.70
N GLY A 26 -13.67 -5.15 -4.64
CA GLY A 26 -12.34 -4.53 -4.61
C GLY A 26 -12.11 -3.69 -3.35
N ILE A 27 -13.07 -2.82 -3.00
CA ILE A 27 -13.01 -1.98 -1.80
C ILE A 27 -12.95 -2.85 -0.53
N THR A 28 -13.86 -3.83 -0.43
CA THR A 28 -13.92 -4.75 0.71
C THR A 28 -12.61 -5.53 0.86
N PHE A 29 -12.06 -6.02 -0.25
CA PHE A 29 -10.80 -6.76 -0.25
C PHE A 29 -9.61 -5.88 0.18
N GLY A 30 -9.63 -4.59 -0.15
CA GLY A 30 -8.68 -3.59 0.38
C GLY A 30 -8.66 -3.58 1.91
N TYR A 31 -9.83 -3.39 2.54
CA TYR A 31 -9.94 -3.39 4.00
C TYR A 31 -9.58 -4.74 4.64
N VAL A 32 -9.93 -5.86 4.01
CA VAL A 32 -9.53 -7.20 4.47
C VAL A 32 -8.00 -7.36 4.40
N SER A 33 -7.39 -6.91 3.32
CA SER A 33 -5.94 -6.91 3.13
C SER A 33 -5.23 -6.13 4.23
N GLU A 34 -5.69 -4.91 4.54
CA GLU A 34 -5.12 -4.11 5.63
C GLU A 34 -5.28 -4.79 7.01
N TYR A 35 -6.46 -5.36 7.29
CA TYR A 35 -6.68 -6.11 8.53
C TYR A 35 -5.71 -7.29 8.66
N LYS A 36 -5.52 -8.06 7.58
CA LYS A 36 -4.61 -9.20 7.53
C LYS A 36 -3.16 -8.76 7.68
N LEU A 37 -2.77 -7.69 7.00
CA LEU A 37 -1.44 -7.08 7.11
C LEU A 37 -1.10 -6.73 8.57
N ARG A 38 -1.99 -5.99 9.25
CA ARG A 38 -1.79 -5.61 10.66
C ARG A 38 -1.69 -6.83 11.57
N LYS A 39 -2.57 -7.81 11.41
CA LYS A 39 -2.59 -9.04 12.21
C LYS A 39 -1.32 -9.87 12.03
N LEU A 40 -0.83 -10.02 10.81
CA LEU A 40 0.31 -10.88 10.49
C LEU A 40 1.66 -10.23 10.83
N TRP A 41 1.81 -8.94 10.57
CA TRP A 41 3.12 -8.28 10.60
C TRP A 41 3.30 -7.23 11.70
N PHE A 42 2.21 -6.67 12.22
CA PHE A 42 2.25 -5.48 13.08
C PHE A 42 1.44 -5.63 14.37
N SER A 43 1.26 -6.86 14.87
CA SER A 43 0.43 -7.17 16.05
C SER A 43 1.23 -7.45 17.32
N ASP A 44 2.55 -7.60 17.24
CA ASP A 44 3.40 -7.87 18.39
C ASP A 44 3.92 -6.61 19.09
N LYS A 45 4.58 -6.82 20.24
CA LYS A 45 5.06 -5.77 21.16
C LYS A 45 6.12 -4.81 20.59
N ARG A 46 6.68 -5.07 19.39
CA ARG A 46 7.62 -4.15 18.72
C ARG A 46 6.90 -2.89 18.21
N PHE A 47 5.59 -2.97 18.04
CA PHE A 47 4.75 -1.91 17.51
C PHE A 47 3.87 -1.34 18.61
N SER A 48 3.71 -0.03 18.62
CA SER A 48 2.81 0.66 19.56
C SER A 48 2.03 1.76 18.84
N GLN A 49 0.96 2.24 19.46
CA GLN A 49 0.11 3.30 18.90
C GLN A 49 -0.36 3.02 17.46
N LEU A 50 -0.73 1.77 17.18
CA LEU A 50 -1.31 1.40 15.89
C LEU A 50 -2.62 2.15 15.70
N SER A 51 -2.67 3.01 14.68
CA SER A 51 -3.81 3.90 14.42
C SER A 51 -4.09 3.95 12.92
N THR A 52 -5.37 3.86 12.56
CA THR A 52 -5.86 4.18 11.22
C THR A 52 -6.24 5.67 11.20
N PRO A 53 -5.60 6.51 10.38
CA PRO A 53 -6.03 7.89 10.19
C PRO A 53 -7.49 7.95 9.74
N ASP A 54 -8.18 9.05 10.05
CA ASP A 54 -9.51 9.30 9.48
C ASP A 54 -9.35 9.46 7.95
N ASP A 55 -10.15 8.73 7.16
CA ASP A 55 -10.15 8.82 5.69
C ASP A 55 -10.42 10.25 5.18
N HIS A 56 -11.00 11.11 6.02
CA HIS A 56 -11.21 12.53 5.74
C HIS A 56 -10.00 13.43 6.09
N ASP A 57 -9.03 12.97 6.91
CA ASP A 57 -7.80 13.71 7.22
C ASP A 57 -6.75 13.54 6.12
N ARG A 58 -6.82 14.42 5.11
CA ARG A 58 -5.89 14.43 3.97
C ARG A 58 -4.48 14.92 4.34
N THR A 59 -4.22 15.32 5.59
CA THR A 59 -2.90 15.82 6.02
C THR A 59 -1.92 14.71 6.39
N ARG A 60 -2.43 13.50 6.68
CA ARG A 60 -1.64 12.32 7.05
C ARG A 60 -1.93 11.20 6.06
N LYS A 61 -0.92 10.84 5.26
CA LYS A 61 -1.06 9.78 4.25
C LYS A 61 -0.63 8.42 4.82
N GLY A 62 -1.30 7.37 4.36
CA GLY A 62 -1.11 5.98 4.76
C GLY A 62 -2.42 5.40 5.30
N ASP A 63 -2.65 4.11 5.04
CA ASP A 63 -3.85 3.40 5.50
C ASP A 63 -3.80 3.11 7.00
N PHE A 64 -2.59 3.05 7.57
CA PHE A 64 -2.39 3.07 9.02
C PHE A 64 -0.98 3.56 9.39
N THR A 65 -0.82 3.86 10.67
CA THR A 65 0.43 4.33 11.27
C THR A 65 0.72 3.56 12.56
N PHE A 66 1.98 3.52 12.94
CA PHE A 66 2.42 2.99 14.24
C PHE A 66 3.73 3.65 14.67
N ILE A 67 4.09 3.46 15.93
CA ILE A 67 5.44 3.72 16.44
C ILE A 67 6.24 2.42 16.40
N TYR A 68 7.44 2.49 15.82
CA TYR A 68 8.45 1.44 15.84
C TYR A 68 9.81 2.06 16.15
N LYS A 69 10.48 1.60 17.21
CA LYS A 69 11.76 2.14 17.71
C LYS A 69 11.77 3.68 17.78
N ASP A 70 10.76 4.24 18.45
CA ASP A 70 10.55 5.69 18.66
C ASP A 70 10.30 6.53 17.40
N ALA A 71 10.16 5.91 16.23
CA ALA A 71 9.81 6.60 15.01
C ALA A 71 8.34 6.34 14.64
N HIS A 72 7.62 7.41 14.28
CA HIS A 72 6.32 7.31 13.61
C HIS A 72 6.50 6.82 12.18
N ILE A 73 5.86 5.71 11.86
CA ILE A 73 5.88 5.07 10.54
C ILE A 73 4.48 5.14 9.94
N SER A 74 4.37 5.62 8.71
CA SER A 74 3.14 5.48 7.90
C SER A 74 3.25 4.37 6.86
N VAL A 75 2.19 3.57 6.75
CA VAL A 75 2.13 2.43 5.84
C VAL A 75 1.03 2.67 4.81
N GLU A 76 1.36 2.45 3.53
CA GLU A 76 0.39 2.35 2.45
C GLU A 76 0.29 0.88 2.01
N ALA A 77 -0.91 0.33 2.02
CA ALA A 77 -1.24 -1.00 1.57
C ALA A 77 -1.85 -0.95 0.16
N LYS A 78 -1.41 -1.85 -0.72
CA LYS A 78 -1.98 -2.02 -2.06
C LYS A 78 -2.22 -3.48 -2.35
N SER A 79 -3.09 -3.77 -3.32
CA SER A 79 -3.35 -5.14 -3.78
C SER A 79 -3.06 -5.26 -5.28
N LEU A 80 -2.76 -6.48 -5.71
CA LEU A 80 -2.54 -6.79 -7.11
C LEU A 80 -3.77 -6.47 -7.98
N GLN A 81 -3.53 -6.07 -9.23
CA GLN A 81 -4.55 -6.10 -10.26
C GLN A 81 -4.65 -7.52 -10.82
N THR A 82 -5.73 -8.25 -10.49
CA THR A 82 -5.89 -9.68 -10.82
C THR A 82 -5.70 -9.97 -12.31
N ARG A 83 -6.20 -9.07 -13.18
CA ARG A 83 -6.06 -9.19 -14.65
C ARG A 83 -4.64 -9.02 -15.19
N SER A 84 -3.71 -8.52 -14.38
CA SER A 84 -2.30 -8.31 -14.77
C SER A 84 -1.42 -9.53 -14.49
N ILE A 85 -1.94 -10.53 -13.78
CA ILE A 85 -1.16 -11.66 -13.27
C ILE A 85 -0.78 -12.59 -14.41
N LYS A 86 0.51 -12.94 -14.47
CA LYS A 86 1.07 -13.93 -15.39
C LYS A 86 1.83 -14.97 -14.59
N ARG A 87 1.52 -16.24 -14.83
CA ARG A 87 2.17 -17.39 -14.21
C ARG A 87 3.16 -17.96 -15.23
N GLY A 88 4.44 -18.04 -14.84
CA GLY A 88 5.48 -18.70 -15.62
C GLY A 88 6.21 -19.74 -14.79
N ASP A 89 7.16 -20.44 -15.41
CA ASP A 89 7.93 -21.50 -14.76
C ASP A 89 8.87 -20.89 -13.70
N GLY A 90 8.49 -21.00 -12.44
CA GLY A 90 9.29 -20.59 -11.27
C GLY A 90 9.06 -19.17 -10.77
N ALA A 91 8.27 -18.33 -11.45
CA ALA A 91 7.89 -17.01 -10.97
C ALA A 91 6.47 -16.61 -11.39
N VAL A 92 5.75 -15.99 -10.46
CA VAL A 92 4.48 -15.32 -10.74
C VAL A 92 4.74 -13.82 -10.76
N VAL A 93 4.28 -13.14 -11.81
CA VAL A 93 4.43 -11.69 -11.95
C VAL A 93 3.06 -11.04 -12.05
N GLY A 94 2.97 -9.79 -11.63
CA GLY A 94 1.76 -9.00 -11.72
C GLY A 94 2.07 -7.51 -11.62
N LYS A 95 1.01 -6.71 -11.56
CA LYS A 95 1.07 -5.27 -11.37
C LYS A 95 0.15 -4.87 -10.24
N PHE A 96 0.46 -3.75 -9.61
CA PHE A 96 -0.42 -3.08 -8.66
C PHE A 96 -0.44 -1.57 -8.95
N GLN A 97 -1.53 -0.92 -8.56
CA GLN A 97 -1.65 0.53 -8.63
C GLN A 97 -1.14 1.18 -7.35
N CYS A 98 -0.37 2.26 -7.51
CA CYS A 98 0.25 3.04 -6.44
C CYS A 98 0.02 4.54 -6.70
N ASP A 99 -1.24 4.90 -6.83
CA ASP A 99 -1.73 6.27 -6.95
C ASP A 99 -2.81 6.55 -5.91
N ALA A 100 -3.16 7.82 -5.77
CA ALA A 100 -4.34 8.21 -4.99
C ALA A 100 -5.62 7.90 -5.77
N SER A 101 -6.71 7.69 -5.02
CA SER A 101 -8.06 7.46 -5.56
C SER A 101 -8.48 8.55 -6.54
N ASP A 102 -8.16 9.80 -6.21
CA ASP A 102 -8.60 10.98 -6.93
C ASP A 102 -7.45 11.88 -7.34
N ARG A 103 -7.66 12.60 -8.44
CA ARG A 103 -6.76 13.64 -8.88
C ARG A 103 -6.80 14.80 -7.89
N ARG A 104 -5.62 15.26 -7.46
CA ARG A 104 -5.48 16.31 -6.45
C ARG A 104 -4.34 17.27 -6.76
N ALA A 105 -4.48 18.49 -6.26
CA ALA A 105 -3.39 19.44 -6.15
C ALA A 105 -2.35 18.92 -5.14
N ILE A 106 -1.09 18.84 -5.55
CA ILE A 106 0.03 18.58 -4.64
C ILE A 106 1.10 19.64 -4.82
N ARG A 107 1.70 20.08 -3.71
CA ARG A 107 2.86 20.99 -3.74
C ARG A 107 4.14 20.17 -3.76
N LEU A 108 4.92 20.33 -4.81
CA LEU A 108 6.22 19.70 -4.96
C LEU A 108 7.29 20.40 -4.09
N PRO A 109 8.40 19.73 -3.75
CA PRO A 109 9.48 20.33 -2.97
C PRO A 109 10.12 21.59 -3.60
N ASN A 110 10.01 21.75 -4.91
CA ASN A 110 10.46 22.96 -5.62
C ASN A 110 9.44 24.13 -5.54
N GLY A 111 8.41 24.02 -4.70
CA GLY A 111 7.38 25.02 -4.48
C GLY A 111 6.24 25.03 -5.50
N LYS A 112 6.36 24.31 -6.62
CA LYS A 112 5.31 24.27 -7.67
C LYS A 112 4.15 23.37 -7.27
N THR A 113 2.94 23.75 -7.64
CA THR A 113 1.74 22.91 -7.49
C THR A 113 1.41 22.23 -8.82
N ILE A 114 1.01 20.95 -8.77
CA ILE A 114 0.52 20.21 -9.93
C ILE A 114 -0.75 19.41 -9.58
N GLU A 115 -1.58 19.16 -10.59
CA GLU A 115 -2.77 18.32 -10.50
C GLU A 115 -2.48 16.90 -10.99
N THR A 116 -2.44 15.93 -10.07
CA THR A 116 -2.04 14.55 -10.37
C THR A 116 -2.71 13.51 -9.46
N THR A 117 -2.72 12.25 -9.89
CA THR A 117 -3.02 11.09 -9.03
C THR A 117 -1.75 10.47 -8.45
N CYS A 118 -0.57 10.76 -9.00
CA CYS A 118 0.70 10.22 -8.52
C CYS A 118 0.91 10.57 -7.04
N LEU A 119 1.40 9.59 -6.27
CA LEU A 119 1.87 9.82 -4.91
C LEU A 119 3.25 10.47 -4.93
N LEU A 120 3.56 11.25 -3.89
CA LEU A 120 4.85 11.89 -3.70
C LEU A 120 5.88 10.89 -3.17
N VAL A 121 7.12 11.15 -3.56
CA VAL A 121 8.27 10.55 -2.89
C VAL A 121 8.35 11.08 -1.46
N GLY A 122 8.35 10.17 -0.50
CA GLY A 122 8.32 10.45 0.94
C GLY A 122 6.93 10.72 1.50
N GLU A 123 5.85 10.57 0.72
CA GLU A 123 4.47 10.83 1.22
C GLU A 123 4.05 9.84 2.31
N PHE A 124 4.56 8.61 2.23
CA PHE A 124 4.45 7.57 3.26
C PHE A 124 5.82 6.89 3.44
N ASP A 125 5.98 6.07 4.47
CA ASP A 125 7.26 5.43 4.76
C ASP A 125 7.42 4.06 4.10
N LEU A 126 6.43 3.18 4.33
CA LEU A 126 6.47 1.77 3.93
C LEU A 126 5.30 1.44 3.02
N LEU A 127 5.57 0.83 1.86
CA LEU A 127 4.56 0.18 1.03
C LEU A 127 4.45 -1.29 1.44
N ALA A 128 3.22 -1.81 1.51
CA ALA A 128 2.93 -3.23 1.64
C ALA A 128 1.98 -3.67 0.52
N VAL A 129 2.44 -4.56 -0.36
CA VAL A 129 1.63 -5.08 -1.48
C VAL A 129 1.13 -6.47 -1.12
N ASN A 130 -0.19 -6.62 -1.03
CA ASN A 130 -0.86 -7.91 -0.84
C ASN A 130 -0.71 -8.77 -2.09
N LEU A 131 -0.15 -9.96 -1.91
CA LEU A 131 0.14 -10.94 -2.96
C LEU A 131 -0.84 -12.11 -3.00
N PHE A 132 -1.96 -12.03 -2.27
CA PHE A 132 -2.94 -13.11 -2.16
C PHE A 132 -3.31 -13.74 -3.51
N GLU A 133 -3.51 -12.95 -4.56
CA GLU A 133 -3.91 -13.46 -5.87
C GLU A 133 -2.83 -14.29 -6.61
N PHE A 134 -1.57 -14.27 -6.15
CA PHE A 134 -0.53 -15.13 -6.72
C PHE A 134 -0.71 -16.59 -6.33
N SER A 135 -1.00 -16.87 -5.05
CA SER A 135 -0.99 -18.23 -4.48
C SER A 135 -2.17 -18.56 -3.56
N GLN A 136 -3.15 -17.66 -3.41
CA GLN A 136 -4.27 -17.76 -2.47
C GLN A 136 -3.83 -17.87 -1.00
N GLU A 137 -2.67 -17.30 -0.68
CA GLU A 137 -2.13 -17.22 0.68
C GLU A 137 -1.88 -15.77 1.06
N TRP A 138 -2.11 -15.43 2.33
CA TRP A 138 -1.85 -14.09 2.85
C TRP A 138 -0.36 -13.81 2.95
N ARG A 139 0.20 -13.28 1.86
CA ARG A 139 1.59 -12.85 1.74
C ARG A 139 1.65 -11.39 1.33
N PHE A 140 2.69 -10.71 1.78
CA PHE A 140 2.93 -9.31 1.47
C PHE A 140 4.35 -9.12 1.00
N ALA A 141 4.54 -8.15 0.13
CA ALA A 141 5.85 -7.65 -0.23
C ALA A 141 5.98 -6.18 0.17
N PHE A 142 7.15 -5.81 0.67
CA PHE A 142 7.40 -4.55 1.32
C PHE A 142 8.47 -3.75 0.58
N ALA A 143 8.31 -2.43 0.52
CA ALA A 143 9.30 -1.54 -0.06
C ALA A 143 9.27 -0.17 0.64
N LYS A 144 10.42 0.51 0.75
CA LYS A 144 10.44 1.91 1.19
C LYS A 144 9.89 2.79 0.08
N ASN A 145 9.02 3.75 0.42
CA ASN A 145 8.50 4.71 -0.57
C ASN A 145 9.61 5.37 -1.40
N THR A 146 10.70 5.74 -0.74
CA THR A 146 11.84 6.43 -1.35
C THR A 146 12.54 5.63 -2.44
N GLU A 147 12.39 4.31 -2.46
CA GLU A 147 13.01 3.41 -3.46
C GLU A 147 12.05 2.97 -4.56
N LEU A 148 10.77 3.34 -4.46
CA LEU A 148 9.79 2.96 -5.46
C LEU A 148 10.05 3.60 -6.84
N PRO A 149 9.68 2.92 -7.94
CA PRO A 149 9.81 3.46 -9.28
C PRO A 149 9.17 4.84 -9.45
N ARG A 150 9.83 5.72 -10.21
CA ARG A 150 9.32 7.05 -10.56
C ARG A 150 8.48 7.02 -11.82
N THR A 151 7.54 7.95 -11.91
CA THR A 151 6.71 8.09 -13.12
C THR A 151 7.58 8.42 -14.33
N ARG A 152 7.28 7.76 -15.45
CA ARG A 152 7.90 8.03 -16.76
C ARG A 152 6.98 8.83 -17.67
N TYR A 153 5.81 9.25 -17.18
CA TYR A 153 4.79 9.87 -18.01
C TYR A 153 5.29 11.18 -18.64
N PRO A 154 5.23 11.33 -19.98
CA PRO A 154 5.89 12.41 -20.69
C PRO A 154 5.40 13.81 -20.31
N LYS A 155 4.15 13.93 -19.85
CA LYS A 155 3.54 15.22 -19.45
C LYS A 155 4.22 15.88 -18.26
N TYR A 156 4.88 15.11 -17.39
CA TYR A 156 5.68 15.69 -16.30
C TYR A 156 7.07 16.04 -16.79
N THR A 157 7.60 17.19 -16.38
CA THR A 157 8.98 17.56 -16.68
C THR A 157 9.97 16.61 -16.00
N PRO A 158 11.22 16.47 -16.48
CA PRO A 158 12.22 15.63 -15.83
C PRO A 158 12.42 15.95 -14.34
N GLN A 159 12.30 17.23 -13.96
CA GLN A 159 12.39 17.63 -12.56
C GLN A 159 11.17 17.20 -11.74
N GLN A 160 9.95 17.29 -12.29
CA GLN A 160 8.73 16.83 -11.62
C GLN A 160 8.75 15.31 -11.38
N ARG A 161 9.20 14.53 -12.37
CA ARG A 161 9.27 13.06 -12.29
C ARG A 161 10.11 12.56 -11.11
N LYS A 162 11.11 13.32 -10.67
CA LYS A 162 11.94 12.98 -9.49
C LYS A 162 11.12 12.89 -8.20
N TYR A 163 10.01 13.62 -8.12
CA TYR A 163 9.16 13.72 -6.93
C TYR A 163 7.90 12.85 -6.98
N LEU A 164 7.64 12.17 -8.11
CA LEU A 164 6.38 11.45 -8.34
C LEU A 164 6.64 9.96 -8.54
N LEU A 165 5.90 9.14 -7.79
CA LEU A 165 5.89 7.69 -7.98
C LEU A 165 5.20 7.31 -9.29
N ALA A 166 5.60 6.17 -9.87
CA ALA A 166 4.86 5.54 -10.94
C ALA A 166 3.49 5.07 -10.42
N THR A 167 2.43 5.22 -11.21
CA THR A 167 1.08 4.82 -10.77
C THR A 167 0.82 3.33 -10.93
N LEU A 168 1.52 2.66 -11.84
CA LEU A 168 1.41 1.22 -12.08
C LEU A 168 2.81 0.61 -11.99
N MET A 169 3.00 -0.33 -11.09
CA MET A 169 4.30 -0.92 -10.78
C MET A 169 4.27 -2.43 -10.96
N ASP A 170 5.37 -2.98 -11.46
CA ASP A 170 5.56 -4.44 -11.60
C ASP A 170 5.99 -5.05 -10.26
N ILE A 171 5.54 -6.26 -10.00
CA ILE A 171 5.92 -7.05 -8.83
C ILE A 171 5.94 -8.54 -9.17
N SER A 172 6.75 -9.30 -8.43
CA SER A 172 6.88 -10.74 -8.61
C SER A 172 6.86 -11.49 -7.29
N TRP A 173 6.59 -12.78 -7.38
CA TRP A 173 6.93 -13.75 -6.36
C TRP A 173 7.86 -14.84 -6.94
N PRO A 174 9.04 -15.09 -6.32
CA PRO A 174 9.63 -14.36 -5.19
C PRO A 174 9.86 -12.85 -5.45
N PRO A 175 9.87 -12.00 -4.42
CA PRO A 175 10.04 -10.57 -4.60
C PRO A 175 11.45 -10.24 -5.10
N LYS A 176 11.55 -9.15 -5.87
CA LYS A 176 12.80 -8.59 -6.36
C LYS A 176 12.94 -7.16 -5.87
N PRO A 177 14.17 -6.65 -5.64
CA PRO A 177 14.38 -5.26 -5.25
C PRO A 177 13.60 -4.29 -6.15
N PRO A 178 12.97 -3.24 -5.58
CA PRO A 178 13.08 -2.80 -4.18
C PRO A 178 12.10 -3.51 -3.21
N PHE A 179 11.45 -4.60 -3.63
CA PHE A 179 10.50 -5.34 -2.81
C PHE A 179 11.15 -6.51 -2.06
N PHE A 180 10.71 -6.73 -0.82
CA PHE A 180 11.18 -7.78 0.08
C PHE A 180 9.98 -8.50 0.74
N ASP A 181 10.16 -9.73 1.20
CA ASP A 181 9.10 -10.54 1.82
C ASP A 181 8.90 -10.29 3.33
N GLU A 182 9.72 -9.42 3.92
CA GLU A 182 9.63 -8.98 5.32
C GLU A 182 9.87 -7.46 5.45
N PRO A 183 9.30 -6.80 6.49
CA PRO A 183 9.40 -5.35 6.62
C PRO A 183 10.54 -4.87 7.55
N PHE A 184 11.11 -5.72 8.40
CA PHE A 184 11.90 -5.28 9.56
C PHE A 184 13.22 -4.61 9.16
N ARG A 185 13.91 -5.15 8.14
CA ARG A 185 15.10 -4.46 7.61
C ARG A 185 14.77 -3.07 7.10
N LEU A 186 13.67 -2.96 6.34
CA LEU A 186 13.23 -1.68 5.77
C LEU A 186 12.83 -0.69 6.86
N LEU A 187 12.13 -1.16 7.88
CA LEU A 187 11.74 -0.36 9.05
C LEU A 187 12.96 0.16 9.80
N ASP A 188 13.97 -0.67 10.02
CA ASP A 188 15.22 -0.26 10.68
C ASP A 188 15.93 0.83 9.88
N GLU A 189 15.97 0.72 8.55
CA GLU A 189 16.53 1.74 7.66
C GLU A 189 15.69 3.04 7.67
N ILE A 190 14.36 2.95 7.74
CA ILE A 190 13.46 4.11 7.87
C ILE A 190 13.70 4.82 9.22
N VAL A 191 13.81 4.07 10.32
CA VAL A 191 14.06 4.61 11.67
C VAL A 191 15.38 5.36 11.70
N LYS A 192 16.47 4.75 11.22
CA LYS A 192 17.80 5.38 11.15
C LYS A 192 17.74 6.73 10.45
N ARG A 193 17.08 6.78 9.29
CA ARG A 193 16.88 8.01 8.52
C ARG A 193 16.07 9.06 9.29
N LYS A 194 14.95 8.67 9.92
CA LYS A 194 14.06 9.62 10.62
C LYS A 194 14.69 10.20 11.89
N LEU A 195 15.45 9.39 12.61
CA LEU A 195 16.09 9.81 13.87
C LEU A 195 17.49 10.41 13.69
N GLY A 196 17.99 10.49 12.44
CA GLY A 196 19.34 11.00 12.16
C GLY A 196 20.46 10.16 12.78
N ARG A 197 20.20 8.87 13.04
CA ARG A 197 21.19 7.94 13.62
C ARG A 197 21.94 7.28 12.46
N ASN A 198 23.15 7.76 12.18
CA ASN A 198 24.11 7.12 11.26
C ASN A 198 24.57 5.77 11.84
#